data_AF-A0A1F3Y9D6-F1
#
_entry.id   AF-A0A1F3Y9D6-F1
#
_cell.length_a   1.000
_cell.length_b   1.000
_cell.length_c   1.000
_cell.angle_alpha   90.00
_cell.angle_beta   90.00
_cell.angle_gamma   90.00
#
_symmetry.space_group_name_H-M   'P 1'
#
loop_
_entity.id
_entity.type
_entity.pdbx_description
1 polymer ?
#
loop_
_entity_poly.entity_id
_entity_poly.type
_entity_poly.pdbx_seq_one_letter_code
_entity_poly.pdbx_strand_id
1 'polypeptide(L)'
;MAGTSFLPIYDAEYAEKLGLRGETFRQAFAILEAMEKSSYTIVETGCARAEGNWYGDGQSTLLFDRFVNHWGGSVRTVDISQDACTWLRGRVSSKVTVTCSDSVAYLRELTRSDESGIDLLYLDSFDLDWRNPHPAALHHLHELCAIMPLLASGTLIVVDDTARNQALVQFKGREMIVHDYGVAGKGGYVAEFFAKIGCAPVIQGYQHGWIMP
;
A
#
# COMPACT_ATOMS: atom_id res chain seq x y z
N MET A 1 7.57 13.66 23.39
CA MET A 1 6.52 13.03 24.22
C MET A 1 5.97 11.88 23.41
N ALA A 2 6.18 10.64 23.81
CA ALA A 2 5.56 9.51 23.13
C ALA A 2 4.04 9.65 23.34
N GLY A 3 3.30 9.90 22.26
CA GLY A 3 1.86 9.82 22.28
C GLY A 3 1.43 8.41 22.69
N THR A 4 0.21 8.25 23.18
CA THR A 4 -0.39 6.91 23.35
C THR A 4 -0.51 6.24 21.99
N SER A 5 -0.28 4.92 21.88
CA SER A 5 -0.41 4.17 20.62
C SER A 5 -1.75 4.44 19.89
N PHE A 6 -1.70 4.43 18.56
CA PHE A 6 -2.84 4.45 17.62
C PHE A 6 -3.53 3.09 17.51
N LEU A 7 -2.85 1.98 17.82
CA LEU A 7 -3.40 0.63 17.64
C LEU A 7 -4.73 0.40 18.39
N PRO A 8 -4.93 0.86 19.65
CA PRO A 8 -6.23 0.74 20.31
C PRO A 8 -7.37 1.48 19.60
N ILE A 9 -7.07 2.63 18.97
CA ILE A 9 -8.04 3.37 18.15
C ILE A 9 -8.35 2.55 16.90
N TYR A 10 -7.31 2.02 16.25
CA TYR A 10 -7.47 1.19 15.07
C TYR A 10 -8.33 -0.05 15.33
N ASP A 11 -8.05 -0.76 16.42
CA ASP A 11 -8.75 -1.98 16.83
C ASP A 11 -10.22 -1.70 17.11
N ALA A 12 -10.53 -0.59 17.79
CA ALA A 12 -11.90 -0.22 18.15
C ALA A 12 -12.73 0.33 16.96
N GLU A 13 -12.10 1.09 16.06
CA GLU A 13 -12.84 1.85 15.04
C GLU A 13 -12.83 1.20 13.64
N TYR A 14 -11.80 0.43 13.29
CA TYR A 14 -11.55 0.02 11.90
C TYR A 14 -11.35 -1.49 11.70
N ALA A 15 -10.64 -2.19 12.58
CA ALA A 15 -10.18 -3.56 12.34
C ALA A 15 -11.30 -4.52 11.87
N GLU A 16 -12.44 -4.54 12.56
CA GLU A 16 -13.57 -5.43 12.22
C GLU A 16 -14.25 -5.08 10.88
N LYS A 17 -14.14 -3.83 10.41
CA LYS A 17 -14.79 -3.35 9.18
C LYS A 17 -14.01 -3.73 7.92
N LEU A 18 -12.73 -4.06 8.05
CA LEU A 18 -11.77 -4.17 6.94
C LEU A 18 -11.64 -5.59 6.38
N GLY A 19 -12.36 -6.57 6.94
CA GLY A 19 -12.32 -7.96 6.48
C GLY A 19 -10.89 -8.50 6.42
N LEU A 20 -10.47 -8.97 5.24
CA LEU A 20 -9.15 -9.59 5.04
C LEU A 20 -7.97 -8.62 5.23
N ARG A 21 -8.21 -7.30 5.15
CA ARG A 21 -7.18 -6.26 5.31
C ARG A 21 -6.93 -5.86 6.78
N GLY A 22 -7.85 -6.20 7.69
CA GLY A 22 -7.80 -5.71 9.07
C GLY A 22 -6.50 -6.08 9.79
N GLU A 23 -6.11 -7.35 9.71
CA GLU A 23 -4.89 -7.83 10.35
C GLU A 23 -3.63 -7.21 9.74
N THR A 24 -3.55 -7.12 8.40
CA THR A 24 -2.34 -6.64 7.73
C THR A 24 -2.15 -5.13 7.83
N PHE A 25 -3.23 -4.33 7.86
CA PHE A 25 -3.13 -2.92 8.22
C PHE A 25 -2.69 -2.72 9.66
N ARG A 26 -3.22 -3.52 10.60
CA ARG A 26 -2.79 -3.48 12.00
C ARG A 26 -1.29 -3.72 12.13
N GLN A 27 -0.76 -4.71 11.41
CA GLN A 27 0.68 -4.99 11.34
C GLN A 27 1.47 -3.81 10.74
N ALA A 28 0.98 -3.20 9.66
CA ALA A 28 1.62 -2.02 9.06
C ALA A 28 1.71 -0.85 10.05
N PHE A 29 0.63 -0.55 10.77
CA PHE A 29 0.65 0.49 11.81
C PHE A 29 1.56 0.14 12.98
N ALA A 30 1.61 -1.13 13.40
CA ALA A 30 2.53 -1.56 14.45
C ALA A 30 4.01 -1.40 14.04
N ILE A 31 4.34 -1.71 12.79
CA ILE A 31 5.69 -1.49 12.24
C ILE A 31 6.03 0.00 12.19
N LEU A 32 5.08 0.85 11.76
CA LEU A 32 5.29 2.29 11.76
C LEU A 32 5.53 2.82 13.18
N GLU A 33 4.72 2.42 14.18
CA GLU A 33 4.94 2.86 15.57
C GLU A 33 6.26 2.37 16.15
N ALA A 34 6.73 1.19 15.73
CA ALA A 34 8.04 0.67 16.13
C ALA A 34 9.23 1.47 15.56
N MET A 35 8.99 2.39 14.61
CA MET A 35 10.00 3.36 14.18
C MET A 35 10.21 4.49 15.21
N GLU A 36 9.33 4.60 16.22
CA GLU A 36 9.40 5.57 17.32
C GLU A 36 9.51 7.04 16.87
N LYS A 37 8.87 7.38 15.74
CA LYS A 37 8.85 8.75 15.20
C LYS A 37 7.67 9.55 15.75
N SER A 38 7.85 10.87 15.81
CA SER A 38 6.78 11.84 16.11
C SER A 38 6.13 12.43 14.87
N SER A 39 6.44 11.91 13.69
CA SER A 39 5.92 12.36 12.39
C SER A 39 6.20 11.30 11.36
N TYR A 40 5.21 11.00 10.52
CA TYR A 40 5.30 9.94 9.51
C TYR A 40 4.97 10.47 8.10
N THR A 41 5.77 10.10 7.11
CA THR A 41 5.51 10.42 5.70
C THR A 41 5.02 9.18 4.98
N ILE A 42 3.79 9.23 4.49
CA ILE A 42 3.12 8.14 3.78
C ILE A 42 2.91 8.53 2.32
N VAL A 43 3.26 7.64 1.39
CA VAL A 43 2.93 7.75 -0.03
C VAL A 43 2.02 6.59 -0.41
N GLU A 44 0.92 6.89 -1.07
CA GLU A 44 -0.12 5.94 -1.48
C GLU A 44 -0.40 6.07 -2.98
N THR A 45 -0.59 4.93 -3.66
CA THR A 45 -1.19 4.86 -5.00
C THR A 45 -2.54 4.15 -4.93
N GLY A 46 -3.56 4.71 -5.59
CA GLY A 46 -4.95 4.28 -5.42
C GLY A 46 -5.56 4.88 -4.16
N CYS A 47 -6.66 5.62 -4.29
CA CYS A 47 -7.22 6.40 -3.17
C CYS A 47 -8.62 5.94 -2.77
N ALA A 48 -9.03 6.29 -1.54
CA ALA A 48 -10.41 6.09 -1.12
C ALA A 48 -11.38 6.86 -2.04
N ARG A 49 -12.35 6.15 -2.61
CA ARG A 49 -13.20 6.66 -3.71
C ARG A 49 -14.71 6.70 -3.42
N ALA A 50 -15.15 6.07 -2.34
CA ALA A 50 -16.56 5.98 -1.97
C ALA A 50 -16.74 5.93 -0.44
N GLU A 51 -17.91 6.32 0.04
CA GLU A 51 -18.23 6.36 1.46
C GLU A 51 -18.61 4.97 1.98
N GLY A 52 -18.04 4.57 3.12
CA GLY A 52 -18.45 3.39 3.86
C GLY A 52 -18.05 2.04 3.26
N ASN A 53 -17.36 2.00 2.12
CA ASN A 53 -16.88 0.76 1.50
C ASN A 53 -15.62 0.19 2.18
N TRP A 54 -15.64 0.08 3.51
CA TRP A 54 -14.52 -0.41 4.33
C TRP A 54 -14.18 -1.87 4.02
N TYR A 55 -15.19 -2.73 3.88
CA TYR A 55 -14.96 -4.17 3.66
C TYR A 55 -14.40 -4.45 2.26
N GLY A 56 -14.87 -3.71 1.25
CA GLY A 56 -14.45 -3.89 -0.14
C GLY A 56 -13.14 -3.18 -0.47
N ASP A 57 -13.14 -1.85 -0.37
CA ASP A 57 -12.04 -0.99 -0.83
C ASP A 57 -11.04 -0.64 0.29
N GLY A 58 -11.31 -1.00 1.56
CA GLY A 58 -10.41 -0.73 2.70
C GLY A 58 -10.35 0.74 3.16
N GLN A 59 -10.60 1.70 2.26
CA GLN A 59 -10.51 3.15 2.50
C GLN A 59 -9.16 3.58 3.12
N SER A 60 -8.06 3.04 2.60
CA SER A 60 -6.67 3.22 3.08
C SER A 60 -6.31 4.68 3.34
N THR A 61 -6.65 5.60 2.43
CA THR A 61 -6.34 7.03 2.60
C THR A 61 -6.91 7.60 3.90
N LEU A 62 -8.13 7.20 4.30
CA LEU A 62 -8.77 7.69 5.52
C LEU A 62 -8.09 7.13 6.77
N LEU A 63 -7.61 5.88 6.72
CA LEU A 63 -6.83 5.27 7.80
C LEU A 63 -5.49 6.00 7.97
N PHE A 64 -4.80 6.29 6.86
CA PHE A 64 -3.53 7.01 6.87
C PHE A 64 -3.70 8.45 7.33
N ASP A 65 -4.74 9.14 6.89
CA ASP A 65 -5.07 10.49 7.38
C ASP A 65 -5.29 10.48 8.89
N ARG A 66 -6.05 9.51 9.41
CA ARG A 66 -6.27 9.34 10.84
C ARG A 66 -4.95 9.10 11.59
N PHE A 67 -4.09 8.23 11.06
CA PHE A 67 -2.79 7.91 11.65
C PHE A 67 -1.86 9.13 11.74
N VAL A 68 -1.69 9.89 10.64
CA VAL A 68 -0.83 11.10 10.67
C VAL A 68 -1.47 12.24 11.47
N ASN A 69 -2.78 12.25 11.67
CA ASN A 69 -3.42 13.17 12.61
C ASN A 69 -3.13 12.83 14.06
N HIS A 70 -3.00 11.54 14.37
CA HIS A 70 -2.65 11.05 15.71
C HIS A 70 -1.18 11.30 16.06
N TRP A 71 -0.25 10.97 15.17
CA TRP A 71 1.19 11.08 15.45
C TRP A 71 1.84 12.37 14.94
N GLY A 72 1.38 12.91 13.81
CA GLY A 72 2.08 13.93 13.04
C GLY A 72 2.50 13.41 11.66
N GLY A 73 2.85 14.33 10.76
CA GLY A 73 3.32 14.00 9.41
C GLY A 73 2.30 14.28 8.31
N SER A 74 2.42 13.56 7.20
CA SER A 74 1.67 13.81 5.97
C SER A 74 1.43 12.55 5.14
N VAL A 75 0.36 12.60 4.35
CA VAL A 75 0.03 11.58 3.34
C VAL A 75 0.04 12.24 1.97
N ARG A 76 0.66 11.60 0.99
CA ARG A 76 0.52 11.92 -0.42
C ARG A 76 -0.16 10.75 -1.10
N THR A 77 -1.30 11.00 -1.74
CA THR A 77 -2.07 9.98 -2.44
C THR A 77 -2.29 10.41 -3.88
N VAL A 78 -2.21 9.44 -4.79
CA VAL A 78 -2.44 9.64 -6.23
C VAL A 78 -3.46 8.65 -6.75
N ASP A 79 -4.37 9.15 -7.59
CA ASP A 79 -5.33 8.33 -8.32
C ASP A 79 -5.49 8.88 -9.75
N ILE A 80 -5.78 7.99 -10.70
CA ILE A 80 -6.05 8.38 -12.08
C ILE A 80 -7.48 8.94 -12.24
N SER A 81 -8.38 8.59 -11.33
CA SER A 81 -9.78 9.01 -11.34
C SER A 81 -9.93 10.41 -10.75
N GLN A 82 -10.28 11.36 -11.60
CA GLN A 82 -10.61 12.72 -11.19
C GLN A 82 -11.81 12.74 -10.22
N ASP A 83 -12.78 11.84 -10.40
CA ASP A 83 -13.95 11.74 -9.53
C ASP A 83 -13.56 11.27 -8.13
N ALA A 84 -12.72 10.24 -8.03
CA ALA A 84 -12.20 9.75 -6.75
C ALA A 84 -11.40 10.85 -6.02
N CYS A 85 -10.48 11.51 -6.74
CA CYS A 85 -9.71 12.62 -6.20
C CYS A 85 -10.59 13.78 -5.71
N THR A 86 -11.64 14.12 -6.46
CA THR A 86 -12.56 15.21 -6.10
C THR A 86 -13.39 14.83 -4.87
N TRP A 87 -13.89 13.60 -4.82
CA TRP A 87 -14.63 13.06 -3.68
C TRP A 87 -13.79 13.07 -2.40
N LEU A 88 -12.52 12.69 -2.51
CA LEU A 88 -11.60 12.55 -1.38
C LEU A 88 -11.19 13.88 -0.77
N ARG A 89 -10.92 14.92 -1.58
CA ARG A 89 -10.45 16.23 -1.09
C ARG A 89 -11.36 16.88 -0.05
N GLY A 90 -12.67 16.60 -0.09
CA GLY A 90 -13.63 17.11 0.89
C GLY A 90 -13.71 16.30 2.19
N ARG A 91 -12.92 15.23 2.33
CA ARG A 91 -13.05 14.22 3.40
C ARG A 91 -11.76 13.91 4.14
N VAL A 92 -10.66 14.52 3.73
CA VAL A 92 -9.35 14.37 4.37
C VAL A 92 -8.89 15.66 5.01
N SER A 93 -8.02 15.56 5.99
CA SER A 93 -7.40 16.72 6.64
C SER A 93 -6.40 17.42 5.71
N SER A 94 -5.92 18.58 6.15
CA SER A 94 -4.84 19.32 5.46
C SER A 94 -3.50 18.59 5.44
N LYS A 95 -3.36 17.47 6.15
CA LYS A 95 -2.15 16.62 6.10
C LYS A 95 -2.12 15.70 4.88
N VAL A 96 -3.20 15.61 4.12
CA VAL A 96 -3.28 14.78 2.91
C VAL A 96 -3.20 15.64 1.66
N THR A 97 -2.25 15.33 0.79
CA THR A 97 -2.16 15.89 -0.56
C THR A 97 -2.72 14.90 -1.56
N VAL A 98 -3.79 15.29 -2.27
CA VAL A 98 -4.49 14.45 -3.25
C VAL A 98 -4.16 14.90 -4.68
N THR A 99 -3.48 14.04 -5.43
CA THR A 99 -3.06 14.30 -6.81
C THR A 99 -3.86 13.45 -7.80
N CYS A 100 -4.39 14.06 -8.85
CA CYS A 100 -5.02 13.31 -9.95
C CYS A 100 -3.99 13.12 -11.07
N SER A 101 -3.47 11.91 -11.23
CA SER A 101 -2.42 11.58 -12.20
C SER A 101 -2.31 10.08 -12.42
N ASP A 102 -1.65 9.68 -13.50
CA ASP A 102 -1.03 8.35 -13.58
C ASP A 102 -0.02 8.18 -12.43
N SER A 103 -0.08 7.05 -11.73
CA SER A 103 0.68 6.81 -10.52
C SER A 103 2.18 6.61 -10.79
N VAL A 104 2.54 5.94 -11.89
CA VAL A 104 3.95 5.73 -12.26
C VAL A 104 4.60 7.06 -12.62
N ALA A 105 3.92 7.89 -13.43
CA ALA A 105 4.39 9.23 -13.77
C ALA A 105 4.51 10.14 -12.54
N TYR A 106 3.51 10.11 -11.65
CA TYR A 106 3.52 10.87 -10.41
C TYR A 106 4.68 10.47 -9.49
N LEU A 107 4.86 9.17 -9.25
CA LEU A 107 5.93 8.65 -8.40
C LEU A 107 7.32 9.01 -8.96
N ARG A 108 7.48 8.97 -10.29
CA ARG A 108 8.72 9.40 -10.94
C ARG A 108 9.00 10.90 -10.79
N GLU A 109 7.95 11.72 -10.84
CA GLU A 109 8.06 13.16 -10.61
C GLU A 109 8.40 13.45 -9.15
N LEU A 110 7.85 12.68 -8.21
CA LEU A 110 8.13 12.86 -6.79
C LEU A 110 9.63 12.76 -6.50
N THR A 111 10.37 11.91 -7.21
CA THR A 111 11.83 11.80 -7.06
C THR A 111 12.63 13.02 -7.56
N ARG A 112 11.97 14.02 -8.15
CA ARG A 112 12.61 15.29 -8.56
C ARG A 112 12.49 16.37 -7.49
N SER A 113 11.71 16.13 -6.44
CA SER A 113 11.60 17.01 -5.30
C SER A 113 12.72 16.75 -4.29
N ASP A 114 12.97 17.69 -3.37
CA ASP A 114 13.88 17.52 -2.23
C ASP A 114 13.28 16.63 -1.12
N GLU A 115 12.28 15.82 -1.44
CA GLU A 115 11.63 14.93 -0.50
C GLU A 115 12.53 13.76 -0.13
N SER A 116 12.46 13.34 1.13
CA SER A 116 13.12 12.16 1.65
C SER A 116 12.37 11.65 2.86
N GLY A 117 12.68 10.43 3.31
CA GLY A 117 12.13 9.89 4.54
C GLY A 117 10.69 9.36 4.41
N ILE A 118 10.35 8.73 3.28
CA ILE A 118 9.10 7.97 3.16
C ILE A 118 9.15 6.82 4.17
N ASP A 119 8.19 6.79 5.10
CA ASP A 119 8.07 5.76 6.13
C ASP A 119 7.23 4.59 5.64
N LEU A 120 6.17 4.90 4.88
CA LEU A 120 5.30 3.92 4.23
C LEU A 120 5.11 4.28 2.75
N LEU A 121 5.41 3.33 1.88
CA LEU A 121 4.91 3.29 0.50
C LEU A 121 3.80 2.22 0.43
N TYR A 122 2.56 2.65 0.23
CA TYR A 122 1.41 1.78 0.05
C TYR A 122 0.97 1.76 -1.42
N LEU A 123 1.04 0.60 -2.07
CA LEU A 123 0.75 0.44 -3.49
C LEU A 123 -0.57 -0.32 -3.68
N ASP A 124 -1.58 0.36 -4.22
CA ASP A 124 -2.94 -0.17 -4.41
C ASP A 124 -3.64 0.47 -5.62
N SER A 125 -2.89 0.94 -6.61
CA SER A 125 -3.49 1.35 -7.88
C SER A 125 -3.92 0.12 -8.70
N PHE A 126 -4.42 0.34 -9.92
CA PHE A 126 -4.74 -0.70 -10.92
C PHE A 126 -5.53 -1.91 -10.38
N ASP A 127 -6.86 -1.90 -10.54
CA ASP A 127 -7.76 -2.97 -10.09
C ASP A 127 -7.31 -4.37 -10.58
N LEU A 128 -7.32 -5.35 -9.68
CA LEU A 128 -6.83 -6.70 -9.95
C LEU A 128 -7.90 -7.58 -10.63
N ASP A 129 -7.59 -8.13 -11.81
CA ASP A 129 -8.29 -9.32 -12.34
C ASP A 129 -7.55 -10.58 -11.90
N TRP A 130 -8.12 -11.33 -10.96
CA TRP A 130 -7.53 -12.57 -10.45
C TRP A 130 -7.29 -13.65 -11.51
N ARG A 131 -7.98 -13.60 -12.65
CA ARG A 131 -7.78 -14.54 -13.78
C ARG A 131 -6.66 -14.10 -14.72
N ASN A 132 -6.24 -12.84 -14.62
CA ASN A 132 -5.12 -12.28 -15.36
C ASN A 132 -4.39 -11.26 -14.48
N PRO A 133 -3.66 -11.71 -13.44
CA PRO A 133 -3.04 -10.82 -12.47
C PRO A 133 -1.82 -10.06 -13.05
N HIS A 134 -1.31 -10.51 -14.20
CA HIS A 134 -0.07 -9.99 -14.81
C HIS A 134 -0.06 -8.46 -15.02
N PRO A 135 -1.11 -7.82 -15.58
CA PRO A 135 -1.09 -6.36 -15.79
C PRO A 135 -0.99 -5.59 -14.49
N ALA A 136 -1.77 -5.96 -13.47
CA ALA A 136 -1.72 -5.31 -12.17
C ALA A 136 -0.36 -5.56 -11.49
N ALA A 137 0.13 -6.80 -11.48
CA ALA A 137 1.43 -7.13 -10.90
C ALA A 137 2.59 -6.35 -11.54
N LEU A 138 2.57 -6.21 -12.86
CA LEU A 138 3.58 -5.45 -13.61
C LEU A 138 3.49 -3.95 -13.32
N HIS A 139 2.28 -3.42 -13.23
CA HIS A 139 2.05 -2.01 -12.88
C HIS A 139 2.65 -1.66 -11.52
N HIS A 140 2.45 -2.49 -10.50
CA HIS A 140 2.99 -2.24 -9.16
C HIS A 140 4.52 -2.38 -9.10
N LEU A 141 5.12 -3.24 -9.95
CA LEU A 141 6.58 -3.24 -10.13
C LEU A 141 7.06 -1.93 -10.77
N HIS A 142 6.35 -1.38 -11.76
CA HIS A 142 6.69 -0.09 -12.35
C HIS A 142 6.60 1.05 -11.33
N GLU A 143 5.58 1.06 -10.47
CA GLU A 143 5.45 2.02 -9.37
C GLU A 143 6.64 1.94 -8.42
N LEU A 144 6.99 0.73 -7.95
CA LEU A 144 8.16 0.52 -7.10
C LEU A 144 9.44 1.03 -7.78
N CYS A 145 9.67 0.69 -9.05
CA CYS A 145 10.83 1.15 -9.80
C CYS A 145 10.88 2.68 -9.97
N ALA A 146 9.72 3.31 -10.19
CA ALA A 146 9.62 4.75 -10.39
C ALA A 146 10.00 5.55 -9.15
N ILE A 147 9.62 5.06 -7.96
CA ILE A 147 9.89 5.73 -6.67
C ILE A 147 11.16 5.24 -5.96
N MET A 148 11.74 4.11 -6.39
CA MET A 148 12.93 3.49 -5.77
C MET A 148 14.03 4.47 -5.34
N PRO A 149 14.40 5.52 -6.13
CA PRO A 149 15.43 6.48 -5.73
C PRO A 149 15.13 7.28 -4.45
N LEU A 150 13.87 7.35 -4.02
CA LEU A 150 13.44 8.03 -2.80
C LEU A 150 13.28 7.11 -1.59
N LEU A 151 13.30 5.79 -1.78
CA LEU A 151 13.09 4.84 -0.69
C LEU A 151 14.40 4.63 0.07
N ALA A 152 14.40 4.97 1.36
CA ALA A 152 15.55 4.75 2.23
C ALA A 152 15.48 3.35 2.85
N SER A 153 16.64 2.85 3.28
CA SER A 153 16.68 1.65 4.13
C SER A 153 15.80 1.86 5.37
N GLY A 154 14.95 0.88 5.68
CA GLY A 154 13.95 0.99 6.74
C GLY A 154 12.56 1.45 6.30
N THR A 155 12.36 1.94 5.06
CA THR A 155 11.02 2.25 4.54
C THR A 155 10.17 0.98 4.47
N LEU A 156 8.95 1.04 5.02
CA LEU A 156 7.96 -0.03 4.86
C LEU A 156 7.28 0.12 3.50
N ILE A 157 7.24 -0.97 2.74
CA ILE A 157 6.57 -1.03 1.44
C ILE A 157 5.46 -2.07 1.57
N VAL A 158 4.22 -1.72 1.23
CA VAL A 158 3.05 -2.61 1.31
C VAL A 158 2.31 -2.60 -0.02
N VAL A 159 1.92 -3.76 -0.51
CA VAL A 159 1.10 -3.94 -1.71
C VAL A 159 -0.22 -4.59 -1.33
N ASP A 160 -1.33 -4.04 -1.80
CA ASP A 160 -2.68 -4.54 -1.53
C ASP A 160 -3.15 -5.61 -2.54
N ASP A 161 -4.32 -6.21 -2.32
CA ASP A 161 -4.92 -7.28 -3.14
C ASP A 161 -3.90 -8.37 -3.52
N THR A 162 -3.29 -8.95 -2.49
CA THR A 162 -2.33 -10.03 -2.60
C THR A 162 -2.89 -11.32 -1.99
N ALA A 163 -2.29 -12.44 -2.34
CA ALA A 163 -2.59 -13.72 -1.73
C ALA A 163 -1.31 -14.54 -1.52
N ARG A 164 -1.26 -15.30 -0.43
CA ARG A 164 -0.22 -16.31 -0.23
C ARG A 164 -0.44 -17.43 -1.25
N ASN A 165 0.54 -17.65 -2.12
CA ASN A 165 0.54 -18.70 -3.16
C ASN A 165 -0.71 -18.72 -4.07
N GLN A 166 -0.65 -18.12 -5.26
CA GLN A 166 -1.53 -18.61 -6.33
C GLN A 166 -0.86 -19.80 -7.00
N ALA A 167 -1.48 -20.96 -6.86
CA ALA A 167 -1.31 -22.04 -7.80
C ALA A 167 -2.69 -22.46 -8.29
N LEU A 168 -2.94 -22.44 -9.60
CA LEU A 168 -4.01 -23.23 -10.17
C LEU A 168 -3.61 -23.75 -11.52
N VAL A 169 -3.08 -24.98 -11.54
CA VAL A 169 -2.51 -25.61 -12.72
C VAL A 169 -3.19 -26.84 -13.30
N GLN A 170 -3.37 -26.82 -14.63
CA GLN A 170 -3.89 -27.87 -15.47
C GLN A 170 -3.36 -27.72 -16.90
N PHE A 171 -2.58 -28.72 -17.25
CA PHE A 171 -1.85 -28.90 -18.48
C PHE A 171 -2.42 -30.14 -19.18
N LYS A 172 -2.71 -30.07 -20.49
CA LYS A 172 -3.57 -31.03 -21.23
C LYS A 172 -5.07 -31.01 -20.88
N GLY A 173 -5.57 -29.88 -20.41
CA GLY A 173 -6.99 -29.72 -20.10
C GLY A 173 -7.42 -28.33 -19.62
N ARG A 174 -6.45 -27.46 -19.24
CA ARG A 174 -6.60 -26.07 -18.70
C ARG A 174 -7.10 -26.06 -17.25
N GLU A 175 -6.79 -25.09 -16.36
CA GLU A 175 -6.03 -23.84 -16.35
C GLU A 175 -4.74 -23.86 -15.51
N MET A 176 -3.72 -23.03 -15.82
CA MET A 176 -2.43 -22.83 -15.11
C MET A 176 -2.18 -21.40 -14.57
N ILE A 177 -2.01 -21.24 -13.25
CA ILE A 177 -1.41 -20.13 -12.50
C ILE A 177 -0.29 -20.72 -11.65
N VAL A 178 0.93 -20.20 -11.75
CA VAL A 178 1.97 -20.39 -10.72
C VAL A 178 2.76 -19.10 -10.61
N HIS A 179 2.81 -18.52 -9.41
CA HIS A 179 3.80 -17.50 -9.06
C HIS A 179 4.75 -18.06 -8.00
N ASP A 180 6.03 -18.15 -8.37
CA ASP A 180 7.15 -18.83 -7.70
C ASP A 180 7.92 -17.93 -6.72
N TYR A 181 7.22 -17.09 -5.96
CA TYR A 181 7.87 -16.31 -4.88
C TYR A 181 6.94 -16.13 -3.67
N GLY A 182 5.96 -17.02 -3.52
CA GLY A 182 5.06 -17.04 -2.36
C GLY A 182 3.89 -16.05 -2.39
N VAL A 183 3.88 -15.10 -3.35
CA VAL A 183 2.90 -14.00 -3.42
C VAL A 183 2.26 -13.92 -4.81
N ALA A 184 0.94 -13.73 -4.81
CA ALA A 184 0.13 -13.54 -6.01
C ALA A 184 -0.67 -12.23 -5.94
N GLY A 185 -1.43 -11.94 -7.00
CA GLY A 185 -2.16 -10.67 -7.14
C GLY A 185 -1.23 -9.51 -7.50
N LYS A 186 -1.52 -8.31 -7.02
CA LYS A 186 -0.74 -7.09 -7.34
C LYS A 186 0.72 -7.19 -6.90
N GLY A 187 0.99 -7.90 -5.80
CA GLY A 187 2.32 -8.04 -5.21
C GLY A 187 3.27 -9.03 -5.89
N GLY A 188 2.84 -9.76 -6.92
CA GLY A 188 3.60 -10.90 -7.47
C GLY A 188 5.03 -10.56 -7.92
N TYR A 189 5.21 -9.52 -8.74
CA TYR A 189 6.54 -9.14 -9.23
C TYR A 189 7.35 -8.30 -8.23
N VAL A 190 6.67 -7.58 -7.34
CA VAL A 190 7.34 -6.92 -6.20
C VAL A 190 7.97 -7.96 -5.27
N ALA A 191 7.24 -9.05 -4.98
CA ALA A 191 7.75 -10.16 -4.20
C ALA A 191 8.95 -10.86 -4.88
N GLU A 192 8.88 -11.08 -6.20
CA GLU A 192 10.01 -11.60 -6.98
C GLU A 192 11.25 -10.71 -6.84
N PHE A 193 11.09 -9.39 -7.00
CA PHE A 193 12.19 -8.44 -6.87
C PHE A 193 12.86 -8.53 -5.50
N PHE A 194 12.07 -8.45 -4.41
CA PHE A 194 12.61 -8.53 -3.05
C PHE A 194 13.26 -9.88 -2.75
N ALA A 195 12.67 -10.99 -3.23
CA ALA A 195 13.26 -12.32 -3.06
C ALA A 195 14.63 -12.42 -3.74
N LYS A 196 14.81 -11.84 -4.93
CA LYS A 196 16.09 -11.86 -5.67
C LYS A 196 17.21 -11.08 -4.98
N ILE A 197 16.87 -10.09 -4.17
CA ILE A 197 17.84 -9.34 -3.37
C ILE A 197 17.96 -9.87 -1.92
N GLY A 198 17.32 -11.01 -1.61
CA GLY A 198 17.42 -11.66 -0.31
C GLY A 198 16.54 -11.05 0.79
N CYS A 199 15.51 -10.27 0.42
CA CYS A 199 14.58 -9.63 1.35
C CYS A 199 13.29 -10.43 1.49
N ALA A 200 13.01 -10.94 2.69
CA ALA A 200 11.76 -11.62 3.01
C ALA A 200 10.65 -10.62 3.39
N PRO A 201 9.37 -10.94 3.13
CA PRO A 201 8.26 -10.10 3.55
C PRO A 201 8.10 -10.09 5.09
N VAL A 202 7.84 -8.92 5.64
CA VAL A 202 7.53 -8.68 7.07
C VAL A 202 6.03 -8.68 7.36
N ILE A 203 5.20 -8.46 6.33
CA ILE A 203 3.73 -8.59 6.39
C ILE A 203 3.33 -9.61 5.33
N GLN A 204 2.47 -10.57 5.68
CA GLN A 204 1.96 -11.58 4.76
C GLN A 204 0.48 -11.86 5.03
N GLY A 205 -0.39 -11.52 4.09
CA GLY A 205 -1.82 -11.78 4.18
C GLY A 205 -2.53 -11.33 2.91
N TYR A 206 -3.62 -10.57 3.07
CA TYR A 206 -4.27 -9.92 1.94
C TYR A 206 -3.45 -8.73 1.42
N GLN A 207 -2.62 -8.15 2.27
CA GLN A 207 -1.52 -7.27 1.90
C GLN A 207 -0.19 -7.98 2.17
N HIS A 208 0.81 -7.75 1.33
CA HIS A 208 2.19 -8.16 1.60
C HIS A 208 3.08 -6.93 1.74
N GLY A 209 4.05 -7.00 2.64
CA GLY A 209 4.96 -5.88 2.86
C GLY A 209 6.39 -6.29 3.17
N TRP A 210 7.31 -5.40 2.83
CA TRP A 210 8.76 -5.55 2.93
C TRP A 210 9.37 -4.31 3.56
N ILE A 211 10.54 -4.49 4.18
CA ILE A 211 11.39 -3.37 4.58
C ILE A 211 12.44 -3.19 3.50
N MET A 212 12.54 -1.96 2.97
CA MET A 212 13.60 -1.59 2.04
C MET A 212 14.97 -1.83 2.74
N PRO A 213 15.89 -2.63 2.14
CA PRO A 213 17.17 -2.95 2.76
C PRO A 213 18.13 -1.76 2.80
#